data_AF-A0A397GTM6-F1
#
_entry.id   AF-A0A397GTM6-F1
#
_cell.length_a   1.000
_cell.length_b   1.000
_cell.length_c   1.000
_cell.angle_alpha   90.00
_cell.angle_beta   90.00
_cell.angle_gamma   90.00
#
_symmetry.space_group_name_H-M   'P 1'
#
loop_
_entity.id
_entity.type
_entity.pdbx_description
1 polymer ?
#
loop_
_entity_poly.entity_id
_entity_poly.type
_entity_poly.pdbx_seq_one_letter_code
_entity_poly.pdbx_strand_id
1 'polypeptide(L)' 'MHNFNHERMGIAIQANRFARVCYEEAMKYAHKRKTFGQKLVDHPVIRNKLAHMARQIEATHAWMEVLIHQTNNISIHYPE' A
#
# COMPACT_ATOMS: atom_id res chain seq x y z
N MET A 1 17.01 -25.57 6.63
CA MET A 1 16.24 -24.36 6.92
C MET A 1 15.41 -24.01 5.69
N HIS A 2 14.09 -23.81 5.83
CA HIS A 2 13.23 -23.43 4.70
C HIS A 2 13.29 -21.92 4.45
N ASN A 3 13.37 -21.52 3.18
CA ASN A 3 13.33 -20.13 2.75
C ASN A 3 11.87 -19.64 2.73
N PHE A 4 11.55 -18.62 3.53
CA PHE A 4 10.20 -18.06 3.66
C PHE A 4 9.97 -16.78 2.84
N ASN A 5 10.86 -16.47 1.89
CA ASN A 5 10.80 -15.21 1.16
C ASN A 5 9.52 -15.08 0.32
N HIS A 6 9.00 -16.19 -0.22
CA HIS A 6 7.77 -16.19 -1.00
C HIS A 6 6.54 -15.91 -0.13
N GLU A 7 6.45 -16.50 1.05
CA GLU A 7 5.36 -16.30 2.00
C GLU A 7 5.38 -14.87 2.55
N ARG A 8 6.57 -14.34 2.88
CA ARG A 8 6.74 -12.94 3.31
C ARG A 8 6.28 -11.97 2.23
N MET A 9 6.65 -12.23 0.97
CA MET A 9 6.21 -11.42 -0.16
C MET A 9 4.68 -11.51 -0.32
N GLY A 10 4.09 -12.70 -0.18
CA GLY A 10 2.64 -12.89 -0.21
C GLY A 10 1.91 -12.05 0.83
N ILE A 11 2.42 -12.01 2.07
CA ILE A 11 1.86 -11.19 3.15
C ILE A 11 1.96 -9.69 2.81
N ALA A 12 3.10 -9.24 2.30
CA ALA A 12 3.30 -7.83 1.92
C ALA A 12 2.34 -7.40 0.79
N ILE A 13 2.19 -8.24 -0.25
CA ILE A 13 1.24 -8.01 -1.35
C ILE A 13 -0.18 -7.87 -0.81
N GLN A 14 -0.60 -8.82 0.04
CA GLN A 14 -1.95 -8.83 0.58
C GLN A 14 -2.22 -7.59 1.46
N ALA A 15 -1.31 -7.26 2.37
CA ALA A 15 -1.44 -6.08 3.23
C ALA A 15 -1.54 -4.78 2.42
N ASN A 16 -0.72 -4.63 1.38
CA ASN A 16 -0.76 -3.45 0.51
C ASN A 16 -2.07 -3.35 -0.29
N ARG A 17 -2.62 -4.49 -0.76
CA ARG A 17 -3.94 -4.51 -1.44
C ARG A 17 -5.07 -4.16 -0.48
N PHE A 18 -5.07 -4.70 0.74
CA PHE A 18 -6.06 -4.32 1.74
C PHE A 18 -5.98 -2.83 2.09
N ALA A 19 -4.77 -2.26 2.20
CA ALA A 19 -4.60 -0.83 2.42
C ALA A 19 -5.24 0.02 1.31
N ARG A 20 -5.15 -0.39 0.04
CA ARG A 20 -5.83 0.29 -1.08
C ARG A 20 -7.35 0.24 -0.96
N VAL A 21 -7.92 -0.90 -0.58
CA VAL A 21 -9.37 -1.04 -0.35
C VAL A 21 -9.82 -0.14 0.80
N CYS A 22 -9.10 -0.15 1.93
CA CYS A 22 -9.39 0.74 3.05
C CYS A 22 -9.29 2.22 2.66
N TYR A 23 -8.29 2.58 1.85
CA TYR A 23 -8.12 3.94 1.35
C TYR A 23 -9.28 4.37 0.44
N GLU A 24 -9.71 3.51 -0.49
CA GLU A 24 -10.84 3.79 -1.37
C GLU A 24 -12.12 4.06 -0.57
N GLU A 25 -12.43 3.20 0.40
CA GLU A 25 -13.61 3.37 1.26
C GLU A 25 -13.51 4.63 2.13
N ALA A 26 -12.33 4.92 2.68
CA ALA A 26 -12.08 6.15 3.42
C ALA A 26 -12.29 7.40 2.54
N MET A 27 -11.81 7.38 1.30
CA MET A 27 -11.97 8.49 0.35
C MET A 27 -13.43 8.68 -0.04
N LYS A 28 -14.17 7.60 -0.32
CA LYS A 28 -15.61 7.65 -0.60
C LYS A 28 -16.37 8.23 0.59
N TYR A 29 -16.07 7.79 1.81
CA TYR A 29 -16.72 8.30 3.01
C TYR A 29 -16.40 9.78 3.25
N ALA A 30 -15.15 10.20 3.03
CA ALA A 30 -14.72 11.58 3.21
C ALA A 30 -15.47 12.57 2.28
N HIS A 31 -15.90 12.13 1.11
CA HIS A 31 -16.71 12.94 0.17
C HIS A 31 -18.20 12.98 0.50
N LYS A 32 -18.71 11.99 1.24
CA LYS A 32 -20.13 11.87 1.60
C LYS A 32 -20.43 12.53 2.96
N ARG A 33 -19.58 12.32 3.96
CA ARG A 33 -19.82 12.77 5.33
C ARG A 33 -19.54 14.26 5.47
N LYS A 34 -20.47 14.97 6.13
CA LYS A 34 -20.31 16.38 6.54
C LYS A 34 -20.18 16.50 8.05
N THR A 35 -19.28 17.38 8.49
CA THR A 35 -19.12 17.80 9.89
C THR A 35 -18.75 19.28 9.91
N PHE A 36 -19.23 20.01 10.92
CA PHE A 36 -18.96 21.45 11.07
C PHE A 36 -19.25 22.26 9.79
N GLY A 37 -20.37 21.94 9.12
CA GLY A 37 -20.83 22.67 7.93
C GLY A 37 -20.17 22.30 6.59
N GLN A 38 -19.11 21.49 6.55
CA GLN A 38 -18.41 21.12 5.32
C GLN A 38 -18.17 19.61 5.20
N LYS A 39 -17.78 19.11 4.01
CA LYS A 39 -17.46 17.68 3.86
C LYS A 39 -16.17 17.36 4.61
N LEU A 40 -16.00 16.11 5.04
CA LEU A 40 -14.76 15.67 5.69
C LEU A 40 -13.52 15.98 4.83
N VAL A 41 -13.59 15.73 3.51
CA VAL A 41 -12.50 16.03 2.57
C VAL A 41 -12.14 17.52 2.48
N ASP A 42 -13.02 18.43 2.88
CA ASP A 42 -12.75 19.88 2.84
C ASP A 42 -11.88 20.34 4.02
N HIS A 43 -11.80 19.53 5.09
CA HIS A 43 -10.94 19.80 6.25
C HIS A 43 -9.46 19.53 5.92
N PRO A 44 -8.54 20.51 6.09
CA PRO A 44 -7.12 20.35 5.75
C PRO A 44 -6.46 19.13 6.41
N VAL A 45 -6.77 18.86 7.68
CA VAL A 45 -6.22 17.72 8.43
C VAL A 45 -6.64 16.39 7.81
N ILE A 46 -7.88 16.28 7.32
CA ILE A 46 -8.38 15.06 6.67
C ILE A 46 -7.70 14.87 5.31
N ARG A 47 -7.55 15.93 4.51
CA ARG A 47 -6.77 15.85 3.25
C ARG A 47 -5.34 15.41 3.51
N ASN A 48 -4.69 15.96 4.52
CA ASN A 48 -3.32 15.56 4.86
C ASN A 48 -3.25 14.07 5.25
N LYS A 49 -4.19 13.58 6.05
CA LYS A 49 -4.28 12.14 6.39
C LYS A 49 -4.44 11.27 5.15
N LEU A 50 -5.36 11.61 4.25
CA LEU A 50 -5.60 10.87 3.00
C LEU A 50 -4.35 10.90 2.10
N ALA A 51 -3.72 12.06 1.92
CA ALA A 51 -2.49 12.20 1.15
C ALA A 51 -1.34 11.36 1.74
N HIS A 52 -1.18 11.34 3.06
CA HIS A 52 -0.19 10.50 3.73
C HIS A 52 -0.45 9.01 3.54
N MET A 53 -1.70 8.56 3.64
CA MET A 53 -2.07 7.16 3.38
C MET A 53 -1.75 6.77 1.94
N ALA A 54 -2.18 7.58 0.96
CA ALA A 54 -1.88 7.34 -0.46
C ALA A 54 -0.37 7.26 -0.71
N ARG A 55 0.41 8.20 -0.17
CA ARG A 55 1.87 8.21 -0.30
C ARG A 55 2.51 6.93 0.23
N GLN A 56 2.08 6.45 1.39
CA GLN A 56 2.65 5.22 1.98
C GLN A 56 2.28 3.96 1.18
N ILE A 57 1.03 3.87 0.72
CA ILE A 57 0.54 2.76 -0.09
C ILE A 57 1.31 2.68 -1.42
N GLU A 58 1.45 3.80 -2.13
CA GLU A 58 2.15 3.81 -3.42
C GLU A 58 3.65 3.57 -3.25
N ALA A 59 4.28 4.13 -2.22
CA ALA A 59 5.68 3.84 -1.91
C ALA A 59 5.92 2.35 -1.60
N THR A 60 5.02 1.73 -0.84
CA THR A 60 5.08 0.30 -0.51
C THR A 60 4.88 -0.55 -1.76
N HIS A 61 3.94 -0.19 -2.62
CA HIS A 61 3.72 -0.87 -3.89
C HIS A 61 4.95 -0.80 -4.78
N ALA A 62 5.53 0.39 -4.98
CA ALA A 62 6.71 0.57 -5.81
C ALA A 62 7.89 -0.26 -5.31
N TRP A 63 8.15 -0.25 -4.00
CA TRP A 63 9.23 -1.05 -3.40
C TRP A 63 9.02 -2.55 -3.61
N MET A 64 7.78 -3.01 -3.45
CA MET A 64 7.40 -4.40 -3.66
C MET A 64 7.61 -4.84 -5.11
N GLU A 65 7.24 -4.02 -6.10
CA GLU A 65 7.49 -4.29 -7.52
C GLU A 65 9.00 -4.46 -7.80
N VAL A 66 9.84 -3.60 -7.22
CA VAL A 66 11.30 -3.71 -7.35
C VAL A 66 11.80 -5.04 -6.76
N LEU A 67 11.34 -5.41 -5.57
CA LEU A 67 11.74 -6.67 -4.92
C LEU A 67 11.27 -7.91 -5.71
N ILE A 68 10.06 -7.88 -6.26
CA ILE A 68 9.54 -8.97 -7.12
C ILE A 68 10.42 -9.11 -8.36
N HIS A 69 10.73 -7.99 -9.03
CA HIS A 69 11.62 -7.98 -10.19
C HIS A 69 12.99 -8.57 -9.86
N GLN A 70 13.61 -8.14 -8.76
CA GLN A 70 14.89 -8.68 -8.30
C GLN A 70 14.78 -10.19 -8.03
N THR A 71 13.75 -10.65 -7.33
CA THR A 71 13.56 -12.07 -7.01
C THR A 71 13.42 -12.93 -8.26
N ASN A 72 12.70 -12.45 -9.28
CA ASN A 72 12.54 -13.15 -10.55
C ASN A 72 13.85 -13.21 -11.37
N ASN A 73 14.71 -12.20 -11.24
CA ASN A 73 15.97 -12.10 -11.97
C ASN A 73 17.17 -12.69 -11.22
N ILE A 74 16.98 -13.29 -10.03
CA ILE A 74 18.04 -13.88 -9.20
C ILE A 74 18.34 -15.35 -9.55
N SER A 75 17.91 -15.86 -10.72
CA SER A 75 18.54 -17.05 -11.32
C SER A 75 19.70 -16.52 -12.21
N ILE A 76 20.99 -16.85 -12.06
CA ILE A 76 21.65 -18.16 -11.90
C ILE A 76 23.09 -17.94 -11.35
N HIS A 77 23.39 -18.37 -10.13
CA HIS A 77 24.73 -18.90 -9.80
C HIS A 77 24.61 -19.79 -8.56
N TYR A 78 24.33 -21.07 -8.79
CA TYR A 78 24.78 -22.10 -7.87
C TYR A 78 26.25 -22.33 -8.23
N PRO A 79 27.23 -21.94 -7.40
CA PRO A 79 28.55 -22.50 -7.53
C PRO A 79 28.42 -23.99 -7.19
N GLU A 80 28.97 -24.85 -8.07
CA GLU A 80 29.13 -26.28 -7.79
C GLU A 80 29.85 -26.53 -6.46
#